data_AF-A0A2V9RJE8-F1
#
_entry.id   AF-A0A2V9RJE8-F1
#
_cell.length_a   1.000
_cell.length_b   1.000
_cell.length_c   1.000
_cell.angle_alpha   90.00
_cell.angle_beta   90.00
_cell.angle_gamma   90.00
#
_symmetry.space_group_name_H-M   'P 1'
#
loop_
_entity.id
_entity.type
_entity.pdbx_description
1 polymer ?
#
loop_
_entity_poly.entity_id
_entity_poly.type
_entity_poly.pdbx_seq_one_letter_code
_entity_poly.pdbx_strand_id
1 'polypeptide(L)'
;MAISDEGGPEARPYAYSMKPEEEAAFRKRILALAADALRARDRELSTEASATATSKAAKPDAKFENEDLRVFDLSSSNEPVLVISANGHLSSRNAQGSAQAGSADTQYFITLVARQDLYGELHKIFVNVTDPAHLDAIPRMELVDAVDADGDSRGELLFRSYSDAGDAYSIYRVIGDQLYPLYEGAAAGR
;
A
#
# COMPACT_ATOMS: atom_id res chain seq x y z
N MET A 1 -40.95 12.61 -21.88
CA MET A 1 -39.90 13.52 -21.37
C MET A 1 -38.68 12.66 -21.09
N ALA A 2 -37.52 13.06 -21.62
CA ALA A 2 -36.21 12.54 -21.21
C ALA A 2 -35.97 12.86 -19.71
N ILE A 3 -35.22 12.10 -18.92
CA ILE A 3 -33.83 11.66 -19.09
C ILE A 3 -33.56 10.33 -18.35
N SER A 4 -32.75 9.47 -18.97
CA SER A 4 -31.91 8.48 -18.27
C SER A 4 -30.67 9.18 -17.71
N ASP A 5 -30.23 8.84 -16.51
CA ASP A 5 -28.85 8.36 -16.31
C ASP A 5 -28.78 7.49 -15.05
N GLU A 6 -28.01 6.43 -15.18
CA GLU A 6 -27.70 5.36 -14.23
C GLU A 6 -27.02 5.91 -12.97
N GLY A 7 -27.08 5.15 -11.88
CA GLY A 7 -26.44 5.48 -10.61
C GLY A 7 -25.00 5.92 -10.82
N GLY A 8 -24.72 7.19 -10.48
CA GLY A 8 -23.37 7.72 -10.46
C GLY A 8 -22.46 6.89 -9.55
N PRO A 9 -21.13 7.09 -9.63
CA PRO A 9 -20.19 6.35 -8.80
C PRO A 9 -20.65 6.37 -7.34
N GLU A 10 -20.65 5.20 -6.69
CA GLU A 10 -21.03 5.08 -5.27
C GLU A 10 -20.36 6.21 -4.49
N ALA A 11 -21.16 6.98 -3.74
CA ALA A 11 -20.64 8.08 -2.94
C ALA A 11 -19.68 7.50 -1.89
N ARG A 12 -18.38 7.63 -2.14
CA ARG A 12 -17.35 7.18 -1.21
C ARG A 12 -17.07 8.31 -0.22
N PRO A 13 -17.24 8.07 1.09
CA PRO A 13 -16.92 9.07 2.09
C PRO A 13 -15.45 9.49 1.96
N TYR A 14 -15.18 10.77 2.17
CA TYR A 14 -13.84 11.35 2.15
C TYR A 14 -13.07 11.26 0.82
N ALA A 15 -13.69 10.88 -0.30
CA ALA A 15 -12.99 10.82 -1.58
C ALA A 15 -12.44 12.20 -1.99
N TYR A 16 -11.14 12.27 -2.28
CA TYR A 16 -10.51 13.50 -2.75
C TYR A 16 -10.94 13.79 -4.19
N SER A 17 -11.43 15.02 -4.42
CA SER A 17 -11.85 15.46 -5.75
C SER A 17 -10.63 15.88 -6.58
N MET A 18 -10.26 15.07 -7.56
CA MET A 18 -9.09 15.30 -8.41
C MET A 18 -9.40 15.12 -9.89
N LYS A 19 -8.53 15.69 -10.72
CA LYS A 19 -8.57 15.48 -12.19
C LYS A 19 -7.87 14.18 -12.56
N PRO A 20 -8.21 13.54 -13.71
CA PRO A 20 -7.54 12.32 -14.17
C PRO A 20 -6.01 12.48 -14.33
N GLU A 21 -5.54 13.67 -14.73
CA GLU A 21 -4.12 13.97 -14.89
C GLU A 21 -3.38 14.00 -13.54
N GLU A 22 -4.06 14.49 -12.50
CA GLU A 22 -3.56 14.53 -11.12
C GLU A 22 -3.51 13.13 -10.52
N GLU A 23 -4.57 12.33 -10.72
CA GLU A 23 -4.58 10.91 -10.32
C GLU A 23 -3.40 10.14 -10.96
N ALA A 24 -3.16 10.33 -12.27
CA ALA A 24 -2.06 9.67 -12.95
C ALA A 24 -0.69 10.09 -12.38
N ALA A 25 -0.53 11.36 -12.00
CA ALA A 25 0.67 11.85 -11.34
C ALA A 25 0.85 11.25 -9.94
N PHE A 26 -0.21 11.19 -9.14
CA PHE A 26 -0.24 10.52 -7.83
C PHE A 26 0.12 9.05 -7.93
N ARG A 27 -0.53 8.32 -8.83
CA ARG A 27 -0.27 6.91 -9.10
C ARG A 27 1.20 6.67 -9.42
N LYS A 28 1.77 7.45 -10.34
CA LYS A 28 3.19 7.33 -10.70
C LYS A 28 4.11 7.55 -9.50
N ARG A 29 3.83 8.56 -8.66
CA ARG A 29 4.68 8.91 -7.51
C ARG A 29 4.57 7.89 -6.40
N ILE A 30 3.36 7.43 -6.07
CA ILE A 30 3.17 6.44 -5.01
C ILE A 30 3.69 5.05 -5.42
N LEU A 31 3.59 4.66 -6.70
CA LEU A 31 4.21 3.43 -7.21
C LEU A 31 5.75 3.49 -7.18
N ALA A 32 6.35 4.67 -7.33
CA ALA A 32 7.79 4.82 -7.14
C ALA A 32 8.20 4.56 -5.68
N LEU A 33 7.44 5.08 -4.71
CA LEU A 33 7.64 4.77 -3.29
C LEU A 33 7.40 3.28 -2.98
N ALA A 34 6.38 2.69 -3.59
CA ALA A 34 6.08 1.26 -3.49
C ALA A 34 7.25 0.42 -4.03
N ALA A 35 7.82 0.79 -5.18
CA ALA A 35 8.95 0.07 -5.77
C ALA A 35 10.18 0.09 -4.85
N ASP A 36 10.44 1.21 -4.19
CA ASP A 36 11.52 1.31 -3.21
C ASP A 36 11.24 0.49 -1.95
N ALA A 37 9.98 0.41 -1.50
CA ALA A 37 9.56 -0.44 -0.38
C ALA A 37 9.73 -1.94 -0.69
N LEU A 38 9.31 -2.41 -1.86
CA LEU A 38 9.51 -3.80 -2.32
C LEU A 38 10.99 -4.16 -2.31
N ARG A 39 11.84 -3.31 -2.91
CA ARG A 39 13.29 -3.54 -2.94
C ARG A 39 13.93 -3.53 -1.56
N ALA A 40 13.39 -2.77 -0.61
CA ALA A 40 13.86 -2.79 0.76
C ALA A 40 13.52 -4.13 1.42
N ARG A 41 12.28 -4.60 1.27
CA ARG A 41 11.83 -5.90 1.81
C ARG A 41 12.60 -7.07 1.23
N ASP A 42 12.82 -7.08 -0.07
CA ASP A 42 13.61 -8.11 -0.77
C ASP A 42 15.06 -8.20 -0.25
N ARG A 43 15.66 -7.05 0.05
CA ARG A 43 16.99 -7.00 0.67
C ARG A 43 16.98 -7.54 2.10
N GLU A 44 15.97 -7.19 2.90
CA GLU A 44 15.82 -7.70 4.27
C GLU A 44 15.75 -9.23 4.27
N LEU A 45 14.86 -9.81 3.46
CA LEU A 45 14.72 -11.27 3.29
C LEU A 45 16.01 -11.91 2.78
N SER A 46 16.72 -11.25 1.86
CA SER A 46 18.02 -11.74 1.35
C SER A 46 19.13 -11.69 2.41
N THR A 47 19.13 -10.69 3.29
CA THR A 47 20.11 -10.59 4.39
C THR A 47 19.85 -11.59 5.50
N GLU A 48 18.59 -11.92 5.79
CA GLU A 48 18.21 -13.02 6.69
C GLU A 48 18.65 -14.37 6.12
N ALA A 49 18.59 -14.54 4.79
CA ALA A 49 19.03 -15.75 4.11
C ALA A 49 20.55 -15.84 3.88
N SER A 50 21.30 -14.73 3.90
CA SER A 50 22.73 -14.72 3.57
C SER A 50 23.51 -13.64 4.32
N ALA A 51 24.25 -14.05 5.36
CA ALA A 51 25.08 -13.18 6.19
C ALA A 51 26.37 -12.64 5.51
N THR A 52 26.58 -12.89 4.21
CA THR A 52 27.84 -12.51 3.53
C THR A 52 27.64 -12.29 2.03
N ALA A 53 27.23 -11.10 1.60
CA ALA A 53 27.45 -10.63 0.24
C ALA A 53 27.26 -9.11 0.09
N THR A 54 28.35 -8.34 0.20
CA THR A 54 28.41 -6.97 -0.33
C THR A 54 28.69 -7.02 -1.82
N SER A 55 27.63 -7.08 -2.64
CA SER A 55 27.75 -6.80 -4.07
C SER A 55 26.74 -5.73 -4.49
N LYS A 56 27.23 -4.74 -5.24
CA LYS A 56 26.42 -3.62 -5.75
C LYS A 56 25.61 -4.11 -6.95
N ALA A 57 24.58 -4.91 -6.68
CA ALA A 57 23.66 -5.39 -7.70
C ALA A 57 22.85 -4.22 -8.28
N ALA A 58 22.53 -4.31 -9.57
CA ALA A 58 21.60 -3.38 -10.22
C ALA A 58 20.25 -3.40 -9.48
N LYS A 59 19.57 -2.25 -9.38
CA LYS A 59 18.24 -2.17 -8.74
C LYS A 59 17.29 -3.13 -9.50
N PRO A 60 16.67 -4.12 -8.82
CA PRO A 60 15.68 -4.98 -9.45
C PRO A 60 14.52 -4.14 -10.00
N ASP A 61 14.02 -4.53 -11.17
CA ASP A 61 12.84 -3.91 -11.75
C ASP A 61 11.61 -4.38 -10.98
N ALA A 62 10.80 -3.43 -10.50
CA ALA A 62 9.54 -3.70 -9.80
C ALA A 62 8.39 -3.56 -10.79
N LYS A 63 7.52 -4.57 -10.83
CA LYS A 63 6.27 -4.56 -11.58
C LYS A 63 5.11 -4.66 -10.60
N PHE A 64 4.01 -3.99 -10.92
CA PHE A 64 2.81 -3.98 -10.11
C PHE A 64 1.62 -4.47 -10.92
N GLU A 65 0.76 -5.25 -10.27
CA GLU A 65 -0.48 -5.78 -10.79
C GLU A 65 -1.59 -5.52 -9.77
N ASN A 66 -2.85 -5.50 -10.22
CA ASN A 66 -4.02 -5.26 -9.36
C ASN A 66 -3.88 -4.00 -8.50
N GLU A 67 -3.41 -2.90 -9.11
CA GLU A 67 -3.26 -1.60 -8.46
C GLU A 67 -4.63 -1.02 -8.07
N ASP A 68 -4.90 -0.91 -6.77
CA ASP A 68 -6.00 -0.14 -6.20
C ASP A 68 -5.44 1.12 -5.54
N LEU A 69 -5.58 2.26 -6.21
CA LEU A 69 -5.25 3.58 -5.66
C LEU A 69 -6.52 4.26 -5.19
N ARG A 70 -6.53 4.66 -3.92
CA ARG A 70 -7.56 5.53 -3.35
C ARG A 70 -6.92 6.76 -2.75
N VAL A 71 -7.58 7.90 -2.95
CA VAL A 71 -7.11 9.21 -2.46
C VAL A 71 -8.22 9.83 -1.64
N PHE A 72 -7.88 10.24 -0.42
CA PHE A 72 -8.82 10.75 0.56
C PHE A 72 -8.48 12.17 1.00
N ASP A 73 -9.50 12.98 1.25
CA ASP A 73 -9.42 14.18 2.07
C ASP A 73 -10.02 13.89 3.45
N LEU A 74 -9.21 13.30 4.33
CA LEU A 74 -9.66 12.82 5.64
C LEU A 74 -10.02 13.96 6.59
N SER A 75 -9.42 15.13 6.43
CA SER A 75 -9.62 16.28 7.32
C SER A 75 -10.43 17.41 6.68
N SER A 76 -10.96 17.20 5.47
CA SER A 76 -11.62 18.24 4.65
C SER A 76 -10.74 19.50 4.47
N SER A 77 -9.42 19.32 4.43
CA SER A 77 -8.43 20.39 4.38
C SER A 77 -7.68 20.45 3.04
N ASN A 78 -8.08 19.61 2.07
CA ASN A 78 -7.36 19.42 0.80
C ASN A 78 -5.90 18.97 1.00
N GLU A 79 -5.64 18.16 2.02
CA GLU A 79 -4.35 17.49 2.23
C GLU A 79 -4.51 16.01 1.85
N PRO A 80 -4.30 15.63 0.57
CA PRO A 80 -4.69 14.32 0.11
C PRO A 80 -3.82 13.23 0.72
N VAL A 81 -4.50 12.21 1.24
CA VAL A 81 -3.91 10.95 1.72
C VAL A 81 -4.13 9.89 0.66
N LEU A 82 -3.05 9.42 0.07
CA LEU A 82 -3.03 8.38 -0.93
C LEU A 82 -2.81 7.03 -0.25
N VAL A 83 -3.62 6.04 -0.60
CA VAL A 83 -3.45 4.65 -0.20
C VAL A 83 -3.42 3.81 -1.44
N ILE A 84 -2.33 3.07 -1.64
CA ILE A 84 -2.21 2.11 -2.74
C ILE A 84 -2.10 0.70 -2.19
N SER A 85 -2.86 -0.23 -2.77
CA SER A 85 -2.67 -1.66 -2.61
C SER A 85 -2.34 -2.29 -3.96
N ALA A 86 -1.38 -3.21 -4.01
CA ALA A 86 -0.98 -3.89 -5.25
C ALA A 86 -0.28 -5.23 -4.99
N ASN A 87 -0.27 -6.07 -6.02
CA ASN A 87 0.62 -7.21 -6.10
C ASN A 87 1.93 -6.77 -6.78
N GLY A 88 3.05 -6.99 -6.12
CA GLY A 88 4.38 -6.60 -6.57
C GLY A 88 5.21 -7.79 -7.05
N HIS A 89 6.00 -7.61 -8.09
CA HIS A 89 6.95 -8.61 -8.59
C HIS A 89 8.31 -7.96 -8.77
N LEU A 90 9.38 -8.60 -8.29
CA LEU A 90 10.75 -8.15 -8.47
C LEU A 90 11.50 -9.10 -9.40
N SER A 91 11.89 -8.60 -10.58
CA SER A 91 12.73 -9.35 -11.49
C SER A 91 14.21 -9.02 -11.23
N SER A 92 14.99 -10.00 -10.79
CA SER A 92 16.46 -9.84 -10.72
C SER A 92 17.06 -9.99 -12.11
N ARG A 93 17.58 -8.90 -12.68
CA ARG A 93 18.24 -8.89 -14.01
C ARG A 93 19.52 -9.74 -14.06
N ASN A 94 20.06 -10.15 -12.91
CA ASN A 94 21.28 -10.96 -12.82
C ASN A 94 21.05 -12.48 -12.98
N ALA A 95 19.82 -12.95 -13.18
CA ALA A 95 19.52 -14.37 -13.39
C ALA A 95 19.92 -14.90 -14.79
N GLN A 96 20.33 -14.03 -15.72
CA GLN A 96 20.88 -14.42 -17.03
C GLN A 96 22.40 -14.60 -16.95
N GLY A 97 22.90 -15.60 -16.21
CA GLY A 97 24.34 -15.85 -16.22
C GLY A 97 24.90 -16.93 -15.30
N SER A 98 24.19 -17.31 -14.23
CA SER A 98 24.61 -18.40 -13.36
C SER A 98 23.52 -19.46 -13.31
N ALA A 99 23.78 -20.61 -13.92
CA ALA A 99 23.06 -21.84 -13.66
C ALA A 99 23.38 -22.29 -12.22
N GLN A 100 22.78 -21.64 -11.22
CA GLN A 100 22.53 -22.17 -9.89
C GLN A 100 21.62 -21.19 -9.11
N ALA A 101 20.49 -21.71 -8.63
CA ALA A 101 19.47 -21.08 -7.78
C ALA A 101 18.64 -19.96 -8.43
N GLY A 102 17.40 -20.31 -8.81
CA GLY A 102 16.42 -19.36 -9.30
C GLY A 102 16.13 -18.29 -8.25
N SER A 103 16.40 -17.03 -8.59
CA SER A 103 15.60 -15.94 -8.06
C SER A 103 14.21 -16.12 -8.66
N ALA A 104 13.39 -16.90 -7.97
CA ALA A 104 11.97 -17.03 -8.24
C ALA A 104 11.39 -15.61 -8.36
N ASP A 105 10.48 -15.41 -9.30
CA ASP A 105 9.69 -14.19 -9.36
C ASP A 105 8.85 -14.12 -8.09
N THR A 106 9.39 -13.53 -7.02
CA THR A 106 8.74 -13.46 -5.73
C THR A 106 7.61 -12.45 -5.82
N GLN A 107 6.40 -12.94 -5.65
CA GLN A 107 5.22 -12.11 -5.51
C GLN A 107 5.17 -11.52 -4.10
N TYR A 108 4.97 -10.21 -4.03
CA TYR A 108 4.77 -9.44 -2.81
C TYR A 108 3.35 -8.86 -2.79
N PHE A 109 2.78 -8.69 -1.60
CA PHE A 109 1.61 -7.86 -1.36
C PHE A 109 2.07 -6.57 -0.70
N ILE A 110 1.65 -5.43 -1.24
CA ILE A 110 1.97 -4.12 -0.67
C ILE A 110 0.71 -3.32 -0.40
N THR A 111 0.69 -2.68 0.77
CA THR A 111 -0.15 -1.51 1.05
C THR A 111 0.75 -0.36 1.49
N LEU A 112 0.61 0.79 0.85
CA LEU A 112 1.38 1.99 1.18
C LEU A 112 0.43 3.16 1.37
N VAL A 113 0.61 3.89 2.47
CA VAL A 113 -0.07 5.16 2.75
C VAL A 113 0.94 6.28 2.64
N ALA A 114 0.60 7.30 1.87
CA ALA A 114 1.38 8.52 1.76
C ALA A 114 0.46 9.74 1.84
N ARG A 115 0.98 10.87 2.27
CA ARG A 115 0.25 12.14 2.28
C ARG A 115 1.01 13.16 1.47
N GLN A 116 0.27 13.97 0.72
CA GLN A 116 0.85 15.13 0.07
C GLN A 116 0.84 16.33 1.02
N ASP A 117 1.97 17.02 1.16
CA ASP A 117 2.02 18.28 1.88
C ASP A 117 1.63 19.49 1.00
N LEU A 118 1.63 20.68 1.61
CA LEU A 118 1.32 21.96 0.95
C LEU A 118 2.30 22.34 -0.18
N TYR A 119 3.49 21.73 -0.24
CA TYR A 119 4.48 21.92 -1.31
C TYR A 119 4.33 20.89 -2.43
N GLY A 120 3.39 19.96 -2.28
CA GLY A 120 3.15 18.90 -3.21
C GLY A 120 4.13 17.73 -3.06
N GLU A 121 4.89 17.62 -1.97
CA GLU A 121 5.76 16.49 -1.68
C GLU A 121 4.97 15.33 -1.08
N LEU A 122 5.30 14.11 -1.49
CA LEU A 122 4.61 12.89 -1.04
C LEU A 122 5.40 12.25 0.10
N HIS A 123 4.87 12.37 1.32
CA HIS A 123 5.46 11.81 2.53
C HIS A 123 4.91 10.42 2.78
N LYS A 124 5.80 9.43 2.88
CA LYS A 124 5.42 8.05 3.18
C LYS A 124 5.09 7.91 4.65
N ILE A 125 3.84 7.56 4.96
CA ILE A 125 3.30 7.46 6.32
C ILE A 125 3.37 6.02 6.83
N PHE A 126 3.01 5.08 5.96
CA PHE A 126 2.90 3.67 6.32
C PHE A 126 3.24 2.78 5.14
N VAL A 127 3.86 1.64 5.43
CA VAL A 127 4.17 0.59 4.48
C VAL A 127 3.93 -0.75 5.17
N ASN A 128 3.12 -1.58 4.54
CA ASN A 128 3.05 -3.01 4.79
C ASN A 128 3.49 -3.71 3.50
N VAL A 129 4.57 -4.49 3.58
CA VAL A 129 4.99 -5.39 2.49
C VAL A 129 5.14 -6.77 3.09
N THR A 130 4.42 -7.73 2.51
CA THR A 130 4.52 -9.15 2.86
C THR A 130 4.53 -9.98 1.59
N ASP A 131 4.64 -11.29 1.74
CA ASP A 131 4.63 -12.27 0.66
C ASP A 131 3.90 -13.53 1.15
N PRO A 132 3.52 -14.45 0.24
CA PRO A 132 2.77 -15.64 0.62
C PRO A 132 3.45 -16.54 1.67
N ALA A 133 4.76 -16.44 1.87
CA ALA A 133 5.50 -17.28 2.82
C ALA A 133 5.63 -16.67 4.22
N HIS A 134 5.20 -15.41 4.43
CA HIS A 134 5.38 -14.69 5.70
C HIS A 134 4.07 -14.07 6.24
N LEU A 135 2.92 -14.64 5.88
CA LEU A 135 1.61 -14.17 6.37
C LEU A 135 1.36 -14.45 7.86
N ASP A 136 2.16 -15.32 8.46
CA ASP A 136 2.20 -15.58 9.91
C ASP A 136 2.89 -14.44 10.69
N ALA A 137 3.90 -13.81 10.09
CA ALA A 137 4.69 -12.75 10.71
C ALA A 137 4.20 -11.34 10.34
N ILE A 138 3.89 -11.11 9.07
CA ILE A 138 3.40 -9.83 8.54
C ILE A 138 2.11 -10.11 7.75
N PRO A 139 0.94 -9.75 8.29
CA PRO A 139 -0.30 -9.99 7.58
C PRO A 139 -0.40 -9.11 6.34
N ARG A 140 -1.03 -9.62 5.30
CA ARG A 140 -1.39 -8.82 4.12
C ARG A 140 -2.45 -7.83 4.55
N MET A 141 -2.16 -6.54 4.44
CA MET A 141 -3.16 -5.50 4.65
C MET A 141 -3.86 -5.15 3.35
N GLU A 142 -5.13 -4.78 3.46
CA GLU A 142 -5.93 -4.19 2.39
C GLU A 142 -6.77 -3.07 2.98
N LEU A 143 -6.82 -1.94 2.29
CA LEU A 143 -7.72 -0.86 2.67
C LEU A 143 -9.17 -1.32 2.41
N VAL A 144 -10.08 -1.07 3.35
CA VAL A 144 -11.51 -1.30 3.19
C VAL A 144 -12.17 -0.01 2.74
N ASP A 145 -12.07 1.06 3.53
CA ASP A 145 -12.51 2.42 3.19
C ASP A 145 -11.99 3.45 4.21
N ALA A 146 -12.36 4.71 4.05
CA ALA A 146 -12.31 5.72 5.11
C ALA A 146 -13.65 5.79 5.87
N VAL A 147 -13.60 5.91 7.19
CA VAL A 147 -14.78 5.95 8.08
C VAL A 147 -14.61 7.02 9.15
N ASP A 148 -15.70 7.64 9.60
CA ASP A 148 -15.69 8.47 10.83
C ASP A 148 -15.93 7.56 12.04
N ALA A 149 -14.86 7.10 12.67
CA ALA A 149 -14.95 6.10 13.73
C ALA A 149 -15.27 6.70 15.10
N ASP A 150 -14.92 7.96 15.34
CA ASP A 150 -15.15 8.64 16.64
C ASP A 150 -16.17 9.80 16.58
N GLY A 151 -16.75 10.08 15.42
CA GLY A 151 -17.84 11.03 15.23
C GLY A 151 -17.40 12.49 15.13
N ASP A 152 -16.13 12.75 14.82
CA ASP A 152 -15.55 14.09 14.75
C ASP A 152 -15.61 14.71 13.34
N SER A 153 -16.26 14.03 12.39
CA SER A 153 -16.35 14.39 10.95
C SER A 153 -15.01 14.36 10.22
N ARG A 154 -13.99 13.69 10.77
CA ARG A 154 -12.75 13.35 10.08
C ARG A 154 -12.74 11.86 9.76
N GLY A 155 -12.02 11.53 8.70
CA GLY A 155 -11.86 10.16 8.25
C GLY A 155 -10.69 9.46 8.92
N GLU A 156 -10.92 8.23 9.35
CA GLU A 156 -9.92 7.23 9.66
C GLU A 156 -9.87 6.15 8.58
N LEU A 157 -8.68 5.59 8.37
CA LEU A 157 -8.49 4.51 7.43
C LEU A 157 -8.82 3.17 8.10
N LEU A 158 -9.84 2.48 7.57
CA LEU A 158 -10.18 1.11 7.95
C LEU A 158 -9.46 0.12 7.05
N PHE A 159 -8.71 -0.79 7.65
CA PHE A 159 -8.03 -1.88 6.96
C PHE A 159 -8.58 -3.23 7.38
N ARG A 160 -8.49 -4.18 6.46
CA ARG A 160 -8.59 -5.61 6.74
C ARG A 160 -7.20 -6.22 6.59
N SER A 161 -6.84 -7.10 7.50
CA SER A 161 -5.59 -7.84 7.46
C SER A 161 -5.87 -9.33 7.32
N TYR A 162 -5.12 -10.01 6.45
CA TYR A 162 -5.19 -11.45 6.23
C TYR A 162 -3.89 -12.08 6.69
N SER A 163 -3.99 -13.06 7.58
CA SER A 163 -2.87 -13.82 8.14
C SER A 163 -3.17 -15.30 8.13
N ASP A 164 -2.17 -16.13 8.42
CA ASP A 164 -2.36 -17.57 8.65
C ASP A 164 -3.24 -17.86 9.88
N ALA A 165 -3.33 -16.91 10.83
CA ALA A 165 -4.18 -17.02 12.01
C ALA A 165 -5.65 -16.59 11.74
N GLY A 166 -5.95 -16.05 10.57
CA GLY A 166 -7.26 -15.54 10.18
C GLY A 166 -7.26 -14.04 9.86
N ASP A 167 -8.47 -13.49 9.77
CA ASP A 167 -8.68 -12.11 9.34
C ASP A 167 -8.90 -11.19 10.55
N ALA A 168 -8.41 -9.96 10.47
CA ALA A 168 -8.68 -8.91 11.46
C ALA A 168 -8.99 -7.58 10.78
N TYR A 169 -9.53 -6.64 11.57
CA TYR A 169 -9.78 -5.27 11.14
C TYR A 169 -9.02 -4.30 12.03
N SER A 170 -8.58 -3.19 11.45
CA SER A 170 -7.85 -2.14 12.16
C SER A 170 -8.27 -0.77 11.65
N ILE A 171 -8.35 0.20 12.56
CA ILE A 171 -8.70 1.59 12.25
C ILE A 171 -7.52 2.47 12.65
N TYR A 172 -7.02 3.25 11.69
CA TYR A 172 -5.91 4.17 11.91
C TYR A 172 -6.30 5.60 11.56
N ARG A 173 -5.91 6.52 12.44
CA ARG A 173 -5.97 7.95 12.17
C ARG A 173 -4.65 8.41 11.56
N VAL A 174 -4.73 9.23 10.51
CA VAL A 174 -3.56 9.90 9.94
C VAL A 174 -3.29 11.18 10.71
N ILE A 175 -2.12 11.28 11.36
CA ILE A 175 -1.68 12.50 12.04
C ILE A 175 -0.22 12.75 11.68
N GLY A 176 0.07 13.90 11.08
CA GLY A 176 1.42 14.14 10.57
C GLY A 176 1.82 13.06 9.56
N ASP A 177 3.09 12.65 9.60
CA ASP A 177 3.62 11.59 8.74
C ASP A 177 3.49 10.20 9.36
N GLN A 178 2.46 9.96 10.18
CA GLN A 178 2.27 8.71 10.91
C GLN A 178 0.81 8.24 10.95
N LEU A 179 0.63 6.92 11.06
CA LEU A 179 -0.64 6.28 11.42
C LEU A 179 -0.69 6.04 12.93
N TYR A 180 -1.77 6.48 13.55
CA TYR A 180 -2.06 6.25 14.95
C TYR A 180 -3.20 5.22 15.06
N PRO A 181 -2.98 4.07 15.73
CA PRO A 181 -4.03 3.08 15.90
C PRO A 181 -5.14 3.63 16.80
N LEU A 182 -6.38 3.56 16.35
CA LEU A 182 -7.56 3.78 17.18
C LEU A 182 -8.19 2.44 17.61
N TYR A 183 -8.10 1.43 16.75
CA TYR A 183 -8.58 0.09 17.02
C TYR A 183 -7.73 -0.93 16.28
N GLU A 184 -7.40 -2.02 16.96
CA GLU A 184 -6.78 -3.21 16.38
C GLU A 184 -7.54 -4.45 16.88
N GLY A 185 -8.17 -5.16 15.96
CA GLY A 185 -8.85 -6.42 16.26
C GLY A 185 -7.87 -7.58 16.35
N ALA A 186 -8.25 -8.62 17.08
CA ALA A 186 -7.57 -9.91 17.02
C ALA A 186 -7.99 -10.68 15.77
N ALA A 187 -7.11 -11.54 15.26
CA ALA A 187 -7.44 -12.46 14.18
C ALA A 187 -8.62 -13.36 14.61
N ALA A 188 -9.69 -13.33 13.82
CA ALA A 188 -10.79 -14.26 13.95
C ALA A 188 -10.45 -15.49 13.11
N GLY A 189 -10.16 -16.62 13.76
CA GLY A 189 -9.94 -17.90 13.09
C GLY A 189 -11.17 -18.28 12.26
N ARG A 190 -10.93 -18.80 11.05
CA ARG A 190 -11.97 -19.34 10.18
C ARG A 190 -12.50 -20.68 10.67
#